data_AF-A0A448ZK11-F1
#
_entry.id   AF-A0A448ZK11-F1
#
_cell.length_a   1.000
_cell.length_b   1.000
_cell.length_c   1.000
_cell.angle_alpha   90.00
_cell.angle_beta   90.00
_cell.angle_gamma   90.00
#
_symmetry.space_group_name_H-M   'P 1'
#
loop_
_entity.id
_entity.type
_entity.pdbx_description
1 polymer ?
#
loop_
_entity_poly.entity_id
_entity_poly.type
_entity_poly.pdbx_seq_one_letter_code
_entity_poly.pdbx_strand_id
1 'polypeptide(L)'
;MDDRAVTSEDPVSENKDPTVGGDSADADGNANANKEAEGKESAENDGKEESTENGGVSSAAMRPIFLGNLKPNYQADDITSIFHKPLDPPGSEPGAFKPIPVERLDQKRGYCFVFLKDAENAADKDNAERYVAAISGM
;
A
#
# COMPACT_ATOMS: atom_id res chain seq x y z
N MET A 1 47.94 -28.16 -33.68
CA MET A 1 48.37 -27.49 -34.93
C MET A 1 47.46 -26.29 -35.10
N ASP A 2 47.68 -25.12 -34.53
CA ASP A 2 48.81 -24.48 -33.84
C ASP A 2 48.16 -23.37 -32.98
N ASP A 3 48.39 -23.33 -31.67
CA ASP A 3 49.45 -22.54 -31.02
C ASP A 3 49.27 -21.02 -31.15
N ARG A 4 48.87 -20.37 -30.06
CA ARG A 4 49.41 -19.06 -29.68
C ARG A 4 49.27 -18.77 -28.17
N ALA A 5 50.33 -19.20 -27.49
CA ALA A 5 51.13 -18.50 -26.47
C ALA A 5 50.46 -17.64 -25.38
N VAL A 6 50.79 -18.06 -24.16
CA VAL A 6 50.70 -17.40 -22.86
C VAL A 6 51.72 -16.25 -22.72
N THR A 7 51.38 -15.23 -21.93
CA THR A 7 52.29 -14.42 -21.07
C THR A 7 51.41 -13.79 -19.98
N SER A 8 51.43 -14.22 -18.70
CA SER A 8 52.35 -13.78 -17.63
C SER A 8 52.28 -12.27 -17.36
N GLU A 9 52.18 -11.69 -16.16
CA GLU A 9 52.12 -12.07 -14.74
C GLU A 9 51.75 -10.76 -13.97
N ASP A 10 51.11 -10.92 -12.80
CA ASP A 10 50.91 -10.05 -11.61
C ASP A 10 51.80 -8.78 -11.37
N PRO A 11 51.43 -7.81 -10.47
CA PRO A 11 50.89 -8.10 -9.14
C PRO A 11 49.87 -7.14 -8.46
N VAL A 12 49.18 -7.77 -7.50
CA VAL A 12 48.61 -7.26 -6.24
C VAL A 12 49.26 -5.96 -5.72
N SER A 13 48.43 -4.96 -5.40
CA SER A 13 48.82 -3.87 -4.50
C SER A 13 47.97 -3.95 -3.22
N GLU A 14 48.59 -4.55 -2.22
CA GLU A 14 48.23 -4.48 -0.81
C GLU A 14 48.83 -3.18 -0.20
N ASN A 15 48.38 -2.84 1.01
CA ASN A 15 48.78 -1.75 1.93
C ASN A 15 47.83 -0.55 1.94
N LYS A 16 47.35 -0.01 3.07
CA LYS A 16 47.66 -0.21 4.50
C LYS A 16 46.59 0.53 5.30
N ASP A 17 46.09 -0.09 6.35
CA ASP A 17 45.48 0.63 7.48
C ASP A 17 46.60 1.16 8.40
N PRO A 18 46.47 2.37 8.96
CA PRO A 18 46.77 2.49 10.38
C PRO A 18 45.83 3.46 11.13
N THR A 19 45.07 2.91 12.08
CA THR A 19 45.18 3.18 13.54
C THR A 19 45.33 4.63 14.05
N VAL A 20 44.25 5.10 14.71
CA VAL A 20 44.15 5.80 16.03
C VAL A 20 44.70 7.23 16.24
N GLY A 21 43.83 8.04 16.87
CA GLY A 21 44.13 9.24 17.69
C GLY A 21 43.49 10.51 17.09
N GLY A 22 42.74 11.37 17.76
CA GLY A 22 42.52 11.63 19.18
C GLY A 22 42.41 13.16 19.37
N ASP A 23 41.31 13.59 19.99
CA ASP A 23 41.04 14.86 20.70
C ASP A 23 40.80 16.23 20.00
N SER A 24 39.55 16.69 20.16
CA SER A 24 39.02 18.02 20.56
C SER A 24 39.59 19.35 20.03
N ALA A 25 38.72 20.20 19.46
CA ALA A 25 38.15 21.41 20.11
C ALA A 25 37.42 22.35 19.10
N ASP A 26 36.36 22.98 19.62
CA ASP A 26 35.35 23.87 19.06
C ASP A 26 35.73 24.93 18.01
N ALA A 27 34.79 25.20 17.08
CA ALA A 27 34.13 26.52 16.97
C ALA A 27 33.05 26.56 15.86
N ASP A 28 31.82 26.78 16.31
CA ASP A 28 30.77 27.68 15.77
C ASP A 28 30.64 27.92 14.25
N GLY A 29 29.50 27.51 13.69
CA GLY A 29 29.14 27.77 12.29
C GLY A 29 27.72 27.35 11.93
N ASN A 30 26.74 28.03 12.51
CA ASN A 30 25.31 28.02 12.16
C ASN A 30 25.04 28.04 10.64
N ALA A 31 24.36 27.00 10.10
CA ALA A 31 23.41 27.14 9.00
C ALA A 31 22.54 25.87 8.79
N ASN A 32 21.33 25.93 9.33
CA ASN A 32 20.06 25.68 8.62
C ASN A 32 19.75 24.29 8.01
N ALA A 33 18.72 23.69 8.59
CA ALA A 33 17.67 22.88 7.97
C ALA A 33 18.05 21.54 7.29
N ASN A 34 18.08 20.47 8.09
CA ASN A 34 17.59 19.17 7.64
C ASN A 34 16.60 18.65 8.69
N LYS A 35 15.32 18.89 8.44
CA LYS A 35 14.21 18.39 9.24
C LYS A 35 14.13 16.90 8.97
N GLU A 36 14.58 16.11 9.94
CA GLU A 36 14.39 14.68 10.00
C GLU A 36 12.89 14.40 9.83
N ALA A 37 12.54 13.77 8.71
CA ALA A 37 11.21 13.19 8.53
C ALA A 37 11.16 11.91 9.37
N GLU A 38 10.98 12.08 10.67
CA GLU A 38 10.50 11.00 11.53
C GLU A 38 9.17 10.51 10.95
N GLY A 39 9.17 9.25 10.53
CA GLY A 39 7.98 8.54 10.11
C GLY A 39 6.96 8.55 11.24
N LYS A 40 5.90 9.33 11.05
CA LYS A 40 4.68 9.16 11.81
C LYS A 40 3.83 8.13 11.08
N GLU A 41 4.05 6.86 11.42
CA GLU A 41 2.99 5.87 11.39
C GLU A 41 1.91 6.32 12.39
N SER A 42 0.96 7.12 11.91
CA SER A 42 -0.31 7.29 12.59
C SER A 42 -1.28 6.26 12.03
N ALA A 43 -1.14 5.02 12.52
CA ALA A 43 -2.23 4.07 12.54
C ALA A 43 -3.19 4.50 13.67
N GLU A 44 -3.96 5.56 13.45
CA GLU A 44 -5.12 5.88 14.27
C GLU A 44 -6.35 5.25 13.63
N ASN A 45 -6.57 3.99 14.03
CA ASN A 45 -7.83 3.30 13.85
C ASN A 45 -8.85 3.91 14.84
N ASP A 46 -9.37 5.09 14.49
CA ASP A 46 -10.49 5.67 15.23
C ASP A 46 -11.79 5.10 14.64
N GLY A 47 -12.25 4.03 15.28
CA GLY A 47 -13.60 3.51 15.14
C GLY A 47 -14.61 4.53 15.66
N LYS A 48 -14.82 5.60 14.90
CA LYS A 48 -15.89 6.54 15.15
C LYS A 48 -17.14 6.04 14.43
N GLU A 49 -17.98 5.34 15.18
CA GLU A 49 -19.40 5.17 14.89
C GLU A 49 -20.03 6.57 14.88
N GLU A 50 -20.12 7.19 13.70
CA GLU A 50 -20.85 8.45 13.56
C GLU A 50 -22.25 8.18 13.00
N SER A 51 -23.16 7.89 13.92
CA SER A 51 -24.60 8.05 13.75
C SER A 51 -24.93 9.54 13.68
N THR A 52 -24.88 10.15 12.49
CA THR A 52 -25.43 11.49 12.27
C THR A 52 -26.52 11.42 11.22
N GLU A 53 -27.76 11.44 11.71
CA GLU A 53 -28.96 11.72 10.92
C GLU A 53 -28.97 13.20 10.47
N ASN A 54 -29.59 13.42 9.30
CA ASN A 54 -29.95 14.68 8.64
C ASN A 54 -28.93 15.42 7.74
N GLY A 55 -29.24 15.40 6.44
CA GLY A 55 -29.45 16.66 5.72
C GLY A 55 -28.31 17.15 4.82
N GLY A 56 -28.07 16.42 3.74
CA GLY A 56 -27.20 16.85 2.63
C GLY A 56 -26.45 15.65 2.08
N VAL A 57 -26.86 15.16 0.91
CA VAL A 57 -26.15 14.06 0.23
C VAL A 57 -24.86 14.64 -0.35
N SER A 58 -23.91 14.99 0.52
CA SER A 58 -22.52 15.08 0.14
C SER A 58 -22.09 13.66 -0.19
N SER A 59 -21.57 13.48 -1.40
CA SER A 59 -20.75 12.35 -1.84
C SER A 59 -20.04 11.73 -0.63
N ALA A 60 -20.50 10.55 -0.20
CA ALA A 60 -19.99 9.97 1.03
C ALA A 60 -18.63 9.33 0.70
N ALA A 61 -17.57 9.92 1.23
CA ALA A 61 -16.21 9.45 1.01
C ALA A 61 -16.07 8.01 1.51
N MET A 62 -15.62 7.12 0.61
CA MET A 62 -15.43 5.70 0.91
C MET A 62 -14.03 5.45 1.46
N ARG A 63 -13.93 4.68 2.55
CA ARG A 63 -12.64 4.28 3.10
C ARG A 63 -11.93 3.33 2.12
N PRO A 64 -10.60 3.46 1.91
CA PRO A 64 -9.85 2.49 1.13
C PRO A 64 -9.95 1.09 1.74
N ILE A 65 -10.11 0.09 0.90
CA ILE A 65 -10.21 -1.31 1.32
C ILE A 65 -8.85 -1.96 1.18
N PHE A 66 -8.41 -2.66 2.23
CA PHE A 66 -7.20 -3.47 2.19
C PHE A 66 -7.55 -4.93 1.86
N LEU A 67 -7.01 -5.43 0.76
CA LEU A 67 -7.10 -6.85 0.37
C LEU A 67 -5.74 -7.51 0.57
N GLY A 68 -5.61 -8.29 1.64
CA GLY A 68 -4.42 -9.09 1.94
C GLY A 68 -4.45 -10.50 1.33
N ASN A 69 -3.37 -11.24 1.49
CA ASN A 69 -3.25 -12.65 1.07
C ASN A 69 -3.57 -12.90 -0.41
N LEU A 70 -3.31 -11.91 -1.28
CA LEU A 70 -3.50 -12.07 -2.72
C LEU A 70 -2.47 -13.04 -3.28
N LYS A 71 -2.92 -13.96 -4.13
CA LYS A 71 -2.01 -14.88 -4.84
C LYS A 71 -1.10 -14.07 -5.77
N PRO A 72 0.18 -14.47 -5.97
CA PRO A 72 1.13 -13.71 -6.79
C PRO A 72 0.68 -13.43 -8.24
N ASN A 73 -0.24 -14.23 -8.78
CA ASN A 73 -0.70 -14.11 -10.16
C ASN A 73 -1.99 -13.30 -10.34
N TYR A 74 -2.59 -12.80 -9.25
CA TYR A 74 -3.77 -11.93 -9.33
C TYR A 74 -3.40 -10.63 -10.03
N GLN A 75 -4.16 -10.22 -11.04
CA GLN A 75 -3.97 -8.95 -11.74
C GLN A 75 -4.94 -7.89 -11.21
N ALA A 76 -4.63 -6.62 -11.48
CA ALA A 76 -5.51 -5.50 -11.13
C ALA A 76 -6.92 -5.65 -11.73
N ASP A 77 -7.05 -6.22 -12.93
CA ASP A 77 -8.34 -6.49 -13.57
C ASP A 77 -9.15 -7.56 -12.83
N ASP A 78 -8.48 -8.57 -12.27
CA ASP A 78 -9.13 -9.60 -11.46
C ASP A 78 -9.68 -8.98 -10.17
N ILE A 79 -8.91 -8.09 -9.53
CA ILE A 79 -9.32 -7.36 -8.33
C ILE A 79 -10.50 -6.44 -8.65
N THR A 80 -10.43 -5.68 -9.73
CA THR A 80 -11.52 -4.80 -10.18
C THR A 80 -12.80 -5.59 -10.45
N SER A 81 -12.66 -6.78 -11.02
CA SER A 81 -13.78 -7.66 -11.34
C SER A 81 -14.56 -8.12 -10.10
N ILE A 82 -13.91 -8.25 -8.93
CA ILE A 82 -14.59 -8.57 -7.66
C ILE A 82 -15.65 -7.51 -7.34
N PHE A 83 -15.34 -6.23 -7.53
CA PHE A 83 -16.24 -5.13 -7.20
C PHE A 83 -17.25 -4.83 -8.32
N HIS A 84 -16.85 -4.97 -9.58
CA HIS A 84 -17.72 -4.74 -10.73
C HIS A 84 -18.74 -5.86 -10.95
N LYS A 85 -18.41 -7.08 -10.53
CA LYS A 85 -19.26 -8.26 -10.61
C LYS A 85 -19.25 -8.93 -9.24
N PRO A 86 -19.94 -8.34 -8.25
CA PRO A 86 -19.93 -8.88 -6.90
C PRO A 86 -20.45 -10.31 -6.94
N LEU A 87 -19.56 -11.24 -6.57
CA LEU A 87 -19.91 -12.64 -6.34
C LEU A 87 -20.88 -12.69 -5.15
N ASP A 88 -21.80 -13.66 -5.14
CA ASP A 88 -22.66 -13.90 -3.99
C ASP A 88 -21.84 -14.67 -2.92
N PRO A 89 -21.39 -14.03 -1.84
CA PRO A 89 -20.66 -14.74 -0.81
C PRO A 89 -21.59 -15.74 -0.10
N PRO A 90 -21.04 -16.84 0.45
CA PRO A 90 -21.82 -17.89 1.09
C PRO A 90 -22.68 -17.31 2.21
N GLY A 91 -24.00 -17.52 2.12
CA GLY A 91 -24.98 -16.98 3.07
C GLY A 91 -25.68 -15.69 2.63
N SER A 92 -25.29 -15.09 1.50
CA SER A 92 -26.03 -13.99 0.88
C SER A 92 -27.06 -14.48 -0.13
N GLU A 93 -28.12 -13.71 -0.32
CA GLU A 93 -29.10 -13.98 -1.38
C GLU A 93 -28.49 -13.72 -2.78
N PRO A 94 -28.86 -14.49 -3.81
CA PRO A 94 -28.38 -14.25 -5.16
C PRO A 94 -28.72 -12.84 -5.66
N GLY A 95 -27.70 -12.09 -6.07
CA GLY A 95 -27.87 -10.70 -6.53
C GLY A 95 -28.13 -9.70 -5.40
N ALA A 96 -27.76 -10.03 -4.15
CA ALA A 96 -27.87 -9.13 -3.00
C ALA A 96 -27.02 -7.85 -3.15
N PHE A 97 -25.96 -7.90 -3.96
CA PHE A 97 -24.99 -6.82 -4.10
C PHE A 97 -25.02 -6.20 -5.50
N LYS A 98 -24.99 -4.87 -5.55
CA LYS A 98 -24.86 -4.11 -6.80
C LYS A 98 -23.38 -3.87 -7.13
N PRO A 99 -23.03 -3.72 -8.43
CA PRO A 99 -21.68 -3.35 -8.85
C PRO A 99 -21.18 -2.09 -8.15
N ILE A 100 -19.94 -2.14 -7.67
CA ILE A 100 -19.29 -1.04 -6.96
C ILE A 100 -18.15 -0.50 -7.84
N PRO A 101 -18.21 0.77 -8.27
CA PRO A 101 -17.20 1.33 -9.15
C PRO A 101 -15.89 1.58 -8.38
N VAL A 102 -14.78 1.11 -8.96
CA VAL A 102 -13.42 1.34 -8.45
C VAL A 102 -12.83 2.58 -9.12
N GLU A 103 -12.19 3.45 -8.34
CA GLU A 103 -11.48 4.63 -8.83
C GLU A 103 -10.00 4.32 -9.09
N ARG A 104 -9.34 3.66 -8.13
CA ARG A 104 -7.91 3.38 -8.20
C ARG A 104 -7.57 2.11 -7.44
N LEU A 105 -6.58 1.38 -7.95
CA LEU A 105 -5.97 0.25 -7.26
C LEU A 105 -4.48 0.55 -7.02
N ASP A 106 -4.00 0.26 -5.82
CA ASP A 106 -2.56 0.17 -5.54
C ASP A 106 -2.23 -1.27 -5.19
N GLN A 107 -1.75 -2.01 -6.17
CA GLN A 107 -1.37 -3.42 -6.01
C GLN A 107 0.12 -3.55 -5.71
N LYS A 108 0.42 -4.36 -4.71
CA LYS A 108 1.78 -4.73 -4.28
C LYS A 108 1.87 -6.26 -4.17
N ARG A 109 3.07 -6.77 -3.88
CA ARG A 109 3.29 -8.22 -3.79
C ARG A 109 2.53 -8.78 -2.58
N GLY A 110 1.44 -9.50 -2.84
CA GLY A 110 0.62 -10.19 -1.84
C GLY A 110 -0.52 -9.37 -1.23
N TYR A 111 -0.71 -8.10 -1.65
CA TYR A 111 -1.79 -7.26 -1.16
C TYR A 111 -2.19 -6.16 -2.15
N CYS A 112 -3.37 -5.57 -1.96
CA CYS A 112 -3.85 -4.43 -2.75
C CYS A 112 -4.69 -3.49 -1.90
N PHE A 113 -4.50 -2.18 -2.11
CA PHE A 113 -5.45 -1.16 -1.66
C PHE A 113 -6.42 -0.81 -2.78
N VAL A 114 -7.72 -0.89 -2.48
CA VAL A 114 -8.80 -0.56 -3.40
C VAL A 114 -9.43 0.75 -2.97
N PHE A 115 -9.39 1.75 -3.84
CA PHE A 115 -10.07 3.02 -3.67
C PHE A 115 -11.35 2.98 -4.50
N LEU A 116 -12.50 2.94 -3.82
CA LEU A 116 -13.80 3.00 -4.46
C LEU A 116 -14.13 4.45 -4.79
N LYS A 117 -14.97 4.66 -5.82
CA LYS A 117 -15.58 5.98 -5.99
C LYS A 117 -16.47 6.28 -4.79
N ASP A 118 -16.61 7.57 -4.50
CA ASP A 118 -17.54 8.03 -3.47
C ASP A 118 -18.97 7.56 -3.77
N ALA A 119 -19.73 7.29 -2.71
CA ALA A 119 -21.11 6.88 -2.84
C ALA A 119 -22.01 8.08 -3.15
N GLU A 120 -22.86 7.93 -4.17
CA GLU A 120 -23.84 8.94 -4.57
C GLU A 120 -25.00 9.05 -3.58
N ASN A 121 -25.29 7.99 -2.82
CA ASN A 121 -26.35 7.94 -1.82
C ASN A 121 -26.01 6.95 -0.69
N ALA A 122 -26.80 6.97 0.39
CA ALA A 122 -26.60 6.12 1.56
C ALA A 122 -26.74 4.61 1.25
N ALA A 123 -27.56 4.24 0.27
CA ALA A 123 -27.75 2.83 -0.10
C ALA A 123 -26.52 2.27 -0.83
N ASP A 124 -25.84 3.09 -1.64
CA ASP A 124 -24.60 2.68 -2.31
C ASP A 124 -23.46 2.51 -1.31
N LYS A 125 -23.41 3.38 -0.30
CA LYS A 125 -22.48 3.25 0.83
C LYS A 125 -22.73 1.94 1.60
N ASP A 126 -23.98 1.70 2.01
CA ASP A 126 -24.37 0.46 2.73
C ASP A 126 -24.06 -0.79 1.88
N ASN A 127 -24.39 -0.79 0.59
CA ASN A 127 -24.08 -1.89 -0.32
C ASN A 127 -22.58 -2.19 -0.38
N ALA A 128 -21.75 -1.16 -0.51
CA ALA A 128 -20.31 -1.33 -0.57
C ALA A 128 -19.72 -1.83 0.76
N GLU A 129 -20.13 -1.26 1.89
CA GLU A 129 -19.67 -1.68 3.22
C GLU A 129 -20.09 -3.13 3.52
N ARG A 130 -21.34 -3.49 3.23
CA ARG A 130 -21.84 -4.87 3.40
C ARG A 130 -21.13 -5.86 2.49
N TYR A 131 -20.85 -5.48 1.24
CA TYR A 131 -20.13 -6.34 0.31
C TYR A 131 -18.70 -6.60 0.82
N VAL A 132 -18.01 -5.55 1.24
CA VAL A 132 -16.65 -5.64 1.80
C VAL A 132 -16.62 -6.52 3.05
N ALA A 133 -17.59 -6.35 3.96
CA ALA A 133 -17.70 -7.21 5.14
C ALA A 133 -17.86 -8.69 4.75
N ALA A 134 -18.74 -8.97 3.80
CA ALA A 134 -19.04 -10.33 3.36
C ALA A 134 -17.86 -11.02 2.66
N ILE A 135 -17.07 -10.31 1.83
CA ILE A 135 -15.87 -10.89 1.19
C ILE A 135 -14.66 -10.97 2.13
N SER A 136 -14.66 -10.20 3.22
CA SER A 136 -13.62 -10.26 4.26
C SER A 136 -13.80 -11.46 5.20
N GLY A 137 -14.94 -12.16 5.11
CA GLY A 137 -15.27 -13.28 5.98
C GLY A 137 -15.65 -12.86 7.40
N MET A 138 -16.16 -11.62 7.55
CA MET A 138 -16.70 -11.09 8.80
C MET A 138 -18.22 -11.26 8.88
#